data_AF-A0A9X5BE94-F1
#
_entry.id   AF-A0A9X5BE94-F1
#
_cell.length_a   1.000
_cell.length_b   1.000
_cell.length_c   1.000
_cell.angle_alpha   90.00
_cell.angle_beta   90.00
_cell.angle_gamma   90.00
#
_symmetry.space_group_name_H-M   'P 1'
#
loop_
_entity.id
_entity.type
_entity.pdbx_description
1 polymer ?
#
loop_
_entity_poly.entity_id
_entity_poly.type
_entity_poly.pdbx_seq_one_letter_code
_entity_poly.pdbx_strand_id
1 'polypeptide(L)' 'MEHVLNVVEGEKAVIESYSGAFEPFEVHYAETFIISACVEEYIINPAGEAADEKVGVVVASVRG' A
#
# COMPACT_ATOMS: atom_id res chain seq x y z
N MET A 1 4.73 9.93 -9.48
CA MET A 1 4.46 10.74 -8.27
C MET A 1 4.96 9.91 -7.10
N GLU A 2 5.81 10.44 -6.23
CA GLU A 2 6.29 9.65 -5.09
C GLU A 2 5.21 9.61 -4.01
N HIS A 3 4.91 8.42 -3.48
CA HIS A 3 3.91 8.24 -2.43
C HIS A 3 4.56 7.69 -1.16
N VAL A 4 4.26 8.32 -0.03
CA VAL A 4 4.54 7.80 1.31
C VAL A 4 3.20 7.44 1.95
N LEU A 5 3.04 6.19 2.37
CA LEU A 5 1.76 5.64 2.84
C LEU A 5 1.88 5.08 4.24
N ASN A 6 0.77 5.07 4.98
CA ASN A 6 0.59 4.33 6.24
C ASN A 6 -0.73 3.59 6.24
N VAL A 7 -0.75 2.39 6.80
CA VAL A 7 -1.99 1.67 7.14
C VAL A 7 -2.57 2.25 8.43
N VAL A 8 -3.81 2.76 8.35
CA VAL A 8 -4.50 3.43 9.48
C VAL A 8 -5.82 2.77 9.87
N GLU A 9 -6.29 1.78 9.11
CA GLU A 9 -7.49 0.98 9.37
C GLU A 9 -7.26 -0.43 8.79
N GLY A 10 -7.70 -1.48 9.49
CA GLY A 10 -7.43 -2.88 9.14
C GLY A 10 -6.15 -3.43 9.79
N GLU A 11 -5.99 -4.76 9.80
CA GLU A 11 -4.83 -5.44 10.41
C GLU A 11 -3.58 -5.31 9.53
N LYS A 12 -3.74 -5.61 8.23
CA LYS A 12 -2.66 -5.61 7.24
C LYS A 12 -3.20 -5.59 5.81
N ALA A 13 -2.32 -5.25 4.87
CA ALA A 13 -2.57 -5.31 3.45
C ALA A 13 -1.37 -5.86 2.68
N VAL A 14 -1.64 -6.43 1.51
CA VAL A 14 -0.63 -6.75 0.51
C VAL A 14 -0.62 -5.65 -0.55
N ILE A 15 0.58 -5.15 -0.84
CA ILE A 15 0.83 -4.15 -1.88
C ILE A 15 1.39 -4.84 -3.10
N GLU A 16 0.74 -4.66 -4.25
CA GLU A 16 1.10 -5.33 -5.50
C GLU A 16 1.30 -4.30 -6.60
N SER A 17 2.35 -4.44 -7.40
CA SER A 17 2.49 -3.64 -8.62
C SER A 17 1.67 -4.27 -9.75
N TYR A 18 0.85 -3.47 -10.44
CA TYR A 18 0.07 -3.96 -11.58
C TYR A 18 0.97 -4.46 -12.73
N SER A 19 2.13 -3.83 -12.90
CA SER A 19 3.12 -4.15 -13.94
C SER A 19 4.26 -5.04 -13.45
N GLY A 20 4.27 -5.44 -12.18
CA GLY A 20 5.36 -6.22 -11.59
C GLY A 20 6.65 -5.42 -11.36
N ALA A 21 6.55 -4.10 -11.15
CA ALA A 21 7.71 -3.24 -10.88
C ALA A 21 8.41 -3.54 -9.54
N PHE A 22 7.74 -4.25 -8.64
CA PHE A 22 8.28 -4.79 -7.39
C PHE A 22 7.52 -6.08 -7.02
N GLU A 23 8.12 -6.93 -6.20
CA GLU A 23 7.45 -8.12 -5.65
C GLU A 23 6.39 -7.73 -4.61
N PRO A 24 5.23 -8.41 -4.58
CA PRO A 24 4.22 -8.18 -3.55
C PRO A 24 4.79 -8.21 -2.13
N PHE A 25 4.39 -7.26 -1.30
CA PHE A 25 4.82 -7.22 0.10
C PHE A 25 3.68 -6.89 1.04
N GLU A 26 3.75 -7.43 2.27
CA GLU A 26 2.77 -7.20 3.33
C GLU A 26 3.17 -5.96 4.15
N VAL A 27 2.16 -5.18 4.55
CA VAL A 27 2.28 -4.04 5.46
C VAL A 27 1.19 -4.12 6.52
N HIS A 28 1.59 -4.00 7.78
CA HIS A 28 0.72 -4.09 8.93
C HIS A 28 0.21 -2.72 9.34
N TYR A 29 -0.83 -2.72 10.17
CA TYR A 29 -1.31 -1.53 10.86
C TYR A 29 -0.16 -0.72 11.46
N ALA A 30 -0.21 0.61 11.24
CA ALA A 30 0.81 1.57 11.66
C ALA A 30 2.19 1.46 10.98
N GLU A 31 2.37 0.59 9.99
CA GLU A 31 3.59 0.56 9.19
C GLU A 31 3.57 1.61 8.08
N THR A 32 4.75 2.17 7.85
CA THR A 32 5.01 3.14 6.77
C THR A 32 5.69 2.45 5.59
N PHE A 33 5.22 2.71 4.38
CA PHE A 33 5.87 2.24 3.17
C PHE A 33 5.90 3.34 2.10
N ILE A 34 6.80 3.16 1.12
CA ILE A 34 7.05 4.13 0.06
C ILE A 34 6.89 3.43 -1.28
N ILE A 35 6.13 4.07 -2.19
CA ILE A 35 6.05 3.66 -3.59
C ILE A 35 6.81 4.68 -4.43
N SER A 36 7.82 4.18 -5.14
CA SER A 36 8.68 4.98 -6.01
C SER A 36 7.86 5.66 -7.10
N ALA A 37 8.27 6.88 -7.47
CA ALA A 37 7.60 7.66 -8.51
C ALA A 37 7.60 7.02 -9.90
N CYS A 38 8.46 6.02 -10.15
CA CYS A 38 8.49 5.26 -11.41
C CYS A 38 7.42 4.16 -11.49
N VAL A 39 6.75 3.83 -10.38
CA VAL A 39 5.63 2.88 -10.38
C VAL A 39 4.37 3.64 -10.78
N GLU A 40 3.78 3.28 -11.91
CA GLU A 40 2.58 3.93 -12.43
C GLU A 40 1.33 3.51 -11.67
N GLU A 41 1.18 2.20 -11.44
CA GLU A 41 -0.02 1.61 -10.85
C GLU A 41 0.33 0.51 -9.85
N TYR A 42 -0.36 0.52 -8.71
CA TYR A 42 -0.28 -0.50 -7.67
C TYR A 42 -1.65 -0.69 -7.03
N ILE A 43 -1.84 -1.87 -6.44
CA ILE A 43 -3.07 -2.29 -5.77
C ILE A 43 -2.75 -2.48 -4.28
N ILE A 44 -3.70 -2.11 -3.43
CA ILE A 44 -3.68 -2.37 -1.99
C ILE A 44 -4.86 -3.30 -1.70
N ASN A 45 -4.56 -4.54 -1.32
CA ASN A 45 -5.57 -5.55 -0.98
C ASN A 45 -5.53 -5.83 0.53
N PRO A 46 -6.67 -5.83 1.25
CA PRO A 46 -6.73 -6.33 2.61
C PRO A 46 -6.20 -7.77 2.69
N ALA A 47 -5.54 -8.12 3.79
CA ALA A 47 -4.99 -9.46 3.98
C ALA A 47 -5.13 -9.94 5.44
N GLY A 48 -4.90 -11.23 5.67
CA GLY A 48 -5.00 -11.85 7.00
C GLY A 48 -6.41 -12.34 7.33
N GLU A 49 -6.71 -12.45 8.62
CA GLU A 49 -8.03 -12.90 9.10
C GLU A 49 -9.14 -11.90 8.75
N ALA A 50 -8.77 -10.64 8.54
CA ALA A 50 -9.64 -9.54 8.13
C ALA A 50 -9.61 -9.26 6.61
N ALA A 51 -9.26 -10.25 5.77
CA ALA A 51 -9.18 -10.06 4.31
C ALA A 51 -10.53 -9.65 3.66
N ASP A 52 -11.66 -9.97 4.29
CA ASP A 52 -12.99 -9.54 3.88
C ASP A 52 -13.38 -8.16 4.47
N GLU A 53 -12.55 -7.57 5.33
CA GLU A 53 -12.75 -6.26 5.94
C GLU A 53 -12.06 -5.15 5.15
N LYS A 54 -12.32 -3.90 5.54
CA LYS A 54 -11.70 -2.72 4.90
C LYS A 54 -10.27 -2.52 5.41
N VAL A 55 -9.39 -2.13 4.49
CA VAL A 55 -8.11 -1.49 4.83
C VAL A 55 -8.17 -0.02 4.47
N GLY A 56 -7.71 0.84 5.36
CA GLY A 56 -7.58 2.28 5.13
C GLY A 56 -6.12 2.70 5.14
N VAL A 57 -5.75 3.56 4.19
CA VAL A 57 -4.41 4.13 4.11
C VAL A 57 -4.46 5.65 4.06
N VAL A 58 -3.51 6.29 4.73
CA VAL A 58 -3.21 7.70 4.50
C VAL A 58 -2.09 7.79 3.47
N VAL A 59 -2.27 8.63 2.47
CA VAL A 59 -1.31 8.84 1.38
C VAL A 59 -0.81 10.28 1.41
N ALA A 60 0.51 10.44 1.59
CA ALA A 60 1.22 11.68 1.33
C ALA A 60 1.89 11.58 -0.05
N SER A 61 1.75 12.62 -0.88
CA SER A 61 2.37 12.66 -2.20
C SER A 61 2.93 14.04 -2.52
N VAL A 62 4.00 14.08 -3.31
CA VAL A 62 4.60 15.32 -3.82
C VAL A 62 4.23 15.48 -5.29
N ARG A 63 3.63 16.63 -5.62
CA ARG A 63 3.30 17.04 -6.99
C ARG A 63 4.22 18.22 -7.36
N GLY A 64 5.24 17.94 -8.16
CA GLY A 64 6.06 18.95 -8.83
C GLY A 64 5.47 19.33 -10.18
#